data_AF-A0A8T6U0M4-F1
#
_entry.id   AF-A0A8T6U0M4-F1
#
_cell.length_a   1.000
_cell.length_b   1.000
_cell.length_c   1.000
_cell.angle_alpha   90.00
_cell.angle_beta   90.00
_cell.angle_gamma   90.00
#
_symmetry.space_group_name_H-M   'P 1'
#
loop_
_entity.id
_entity.type
_entity.pdbx_description
1 polymer ?
#
loop_
_entity_poly.entity_id
_entity_poly.type
_entity_poly.pdbx_seq_one_letter_code
_entity_poly.pdbx_strand_id
1 'polypeptide(L)'
;MANFGRVAWEEGSNRDLGVIAPGATSGNLIASYMMSIVPFYATSFMLGNRWMKIFCIISIPFVLNALILENSRGTILGLFSMAVLAPFLVKGKLRFRLIIGLIFGALIFLQLTNQQFWERQSTTVHYEEDSGAETRFLLWDGAYRFLQDHPFGGGGDAFVIVADEYVPELREKFMEHGNRTVHNTYLNTATDWGFLGLFFFLGFIIHTLTIVRRVKKDAKKLPDFDFYNLQAVGLLLAMTGALVAYVFYSRQYAENFYWFSAFAVALRNIQLNALKKTA
;
A
#
# COMPACT_ATOMS: atom_id res chain seq x y z
N MET A 1 5.66 7.16 30.17
CA MET A 1 4.90 7.14 28.90
C MET A 1 5.86 6.78 27.78
N ALA A 2 5.68 5.62 27.15
CA ALA A 2 6.63 5.05 26.20
C ALA A 2 6.56 5.80 24.85
N ASN A 3 7.29 6.90 24.73
CA ASN A 3 7.46 7.68 23.51
C ASN A 3 8.59 7.09 22.64
N PHE A 4 8.51 5.81 22.28
CA PHE A 4 9.52 5.19 21.41
C PHE A 4 9.64 5.91 20.07
N GLY A 5 8.54 6.47 19.55
CA GLY A 5 8.56 7.27 18.33
C GLY A 5 9.25 8.64 18.45
N ARG A 6 9.27 9.24 19.66
CA ARG A 6 9.95 10.54 19.87
C ARG A 6 11.46 10.36 20.05
N VAL A 7 11.86 9.32 20.78
CA VAL A 7 13.26 9.01 21.06
C VAL A 7 14.01 8.61 19.78
N ALA A 8 13.39 7.84 18.88
CA ALA A 8 14.01 7.47 17.60
C ALA A 8 14.27 8.68 16.67
N TRP A 9 13.53 9.79 16.86
CA TRP A 9 13.65 10.99 16.03
C TRP A 9 14.54 12.09 16.61
N GLU A 10 14.75 12.13 17.94
CA GLU A 10 15.65 13.10 18.58
C GLU A 10 17.14 12.88 18.21
N GLU A 11 17.53 11.70 17.72
CA GLU A 11 18.90 11.37 17.28
C GLU A 11 19.20 11.62 15.78
N GLY A 12 18.26 12.22 15.03
CA GLY A 12 18.57 12.90 13.77
C GLY A 12 19.08 12.08 12.58
N SER A 13 19.14 10.73 12.60
CA SER A 13 19.79 10.00 11.48
C SER A 13 19.14 8.73 10.92
N ASN A 14 18.16 8.07 11.57
CA ASN A 14 17.69 6.77 11.03
C ASN A 14 16.20 6.76 10.67
N ARG A 15 15.90 7.05 9.39
CA ARG A 15 14.60 6.70 8.77
C ARG A 15 14.36 5.18 8.81
N ASP A 16 15.43 4.41 8.67
CA ASP A 16 15.34 2.96 8.66
C ASP A 16 15.33 2.44 10.09
N LEU A 17 14.21 1.82 10.47
CA LEU A 17 14.08 1.04 11.68
C LEU A 17 15.04 -0.18 11.75
N GLY A 18 15.89 -0.38 10.72
CA GLY A 18 16.73 -1.56 10.54
C GLY A 18 15.93 -2.85 10.34
N VAL A 19 14.61 -2.74 10.19
CA VAL A 19 13.72 -3.86 9.93
C VAL A 19 13.91 -4.25 8.47
N ILE A 20 14.03 -5.55 8.19
CA ILE A 20 14.16 -6.06 6.83
C ILE A 20 13.09 -7.11 6.62
N ALA A 21 12.36 -7.01 5.52
CA ALA A 21 11.43 -8.04 5.06
C ALA A 21 11.78 -8.46 3.62
N PRO A 22 11.35 -9.65 3.16
CA PRO A 22 11.57 -10.09 1.79
C PRO A 22 11.07 -9.03 0.78
N GLY A 23 11.98 -8.51 -0.05
CA GLY A 23 11.68 -7.43 -1.00
C GLY A 23 11.35 -6.06 -0.36
N ALA A 24 11.66 -5.86 0.93
CA ALA A 24 11.59 -4.57 1.61
C ALA A 24 12.80 -4.36 2.53
N THR A 25 13.83 -3.74 1.96
CA THR A 25 15.09 -3.40 2.66
C THR A 25 15.18 -1.93 3.05
N SER A 26 14.31 -1.08 2.50
CA SER A 26 14.20 0.34 2.88
C SER A 26 12.87 0.61 3.56
N GLY A 27 12.87 1.58 4.45
CA GLY A 27 11.75 1.96 5.27
C GLY A 27 10.41 2.19 4.56
N ASN A 28 10.43 2.86 3.40
CA ASN A 28 9.23 3.07 2.59
C ASN A 28 8.56 1.76 2.15
N LEU A 29 9.35 0.72 1.90
CA LEU A 29 8.88 -0.59 1.44
C LEU A 29 8.18 -1.33 2.57
N ILE A 30 8.72 -1.26 3.78
CA ILE A 30 8.15 -1.83 5.00
C ILE A 30 6.85 -1.14 5.36
N ALA A 31 6.81 0.19 5.26
CA ALA A 31 5.60 0.98 5.45
C ALA A 31 4.46 0.50 4.52
N SER A 32 4.75 0.18 3.26
CA SER A 32 3.74 -0.31 2.33
C SER A 32 3.15 -1.68 2.73
N TYR A 33 3.97 -2.57 3.29
CA TYR A 33 3.52 -3.85 3.83
C TYR A 33 2.69 -3.67 5.10
N MET A 34 3.16 -2.83 6.03
CA MET A 34 2.45 -2.52 7.27
C MET A 34 1.10 -1.83 7.02
N MET A 35 1.02 -0.96 6.01
CA MET A 35 -0.24 -0.36 5.61
C MET A 35 -1.21 -1.42 5.08
N SER A 36 -0.71 -2.34 4.25
CA SER A 36 -1.48 -3.41 3.65
C SER A 36 -2.09 -4.37 4.69
N ILE A 37 -1.48 -4.51 5.88
CA ILE A 37 -2.01 -5.38 6.94
C ILE A 37 -3.12 -4.73 7.77
N VAL A 38 -3.23 -3.40 7.80
CA VAL A 38 -4.20 -2.66 8.64
C VAL A 38 -5.65 -3.14 8.44
N PRO A 39 -6.17 -3.35 7.22
CA PRO A 39 -7.53 -3.85 7.03
C PRO A 39 -7.76 -5.23 7.65
N PHE A 40 -6.74 -6.10 7.67
CA PHE A 40 -6.83 -7.43 8.27
C PHE A 40 -6.86 -7.37 9.80
N TYR A 41 -6.18 -6.40 10.43
CA TYR A 41 -6.34 -6.12 11.85
C TYR A 41 -7.78 -5.68 12.17
N ALA A 42 -8.35 -4.79 11.35
CA ALA A 42 -9.72 -4.33 11.55
C ALA A 42 -10.73 -5.49 11.43
N THR A 43 -10.62 -6.34 10.39
CA THR A 43 -11.52 -7.50 10.23
C THR A 43 -11.32 -8.54 11.33
N SER A 44 -10.08 -8.79 11.76
CA SER A 44 -9.76 -9.73 12.84
C SER A 44 -10.29 -9.24 14.19
N PHE A 45 -10.24 -7.93 14.46
CA PHE A 45 -10.86 -7.35 15.65
C PHE A 45 -12.38 -7.50 15.64
N MET A 46 -13.02 -7.34 14.48
CA MET A 46 -14.49 -7.43 14.36
C MET A 46 -15.02 -8.86 14.48
N LEU A 47 -14.31 -9.84 13.89
CA LEU A 47 -14.73 -11.24 13.82
C LEU A 47 -14.12 -12.13 14.92
N GLY A 48 -12.98 -11.74 15.48
CA GLY A 48 -12.17 -12.59 16.33
C GLY A 48 -12.69 -12.77 17.76
N ASN A 49 -12.13 -13.79 18.43
CA ASN A 49 -12.34 -14.02 19.85
C ASN A 49 -11.65 -12.94 20.72
N ARG A 50 -11.82 -13.01 22.05
CA ARG A 50 -11.24 -12.03 22.98
C ARG A 50 -9.72 -11.88 22.87
N TRP A 51 -9.00 -12.97 22.59
CA TRP A 51 -7.54 -12.95 22.47
C TRP A 51 -7.08 -12.27 21.19
N MET A 52 -7.78 -12.51 20.08
CA MET A 52 -7.52 -11.81 18.82
C MET A 52 -7.75 -10.30 18.97
N LYS A 53 -8.80 -9.90 19.70
CA LYS A 53 -9.09 -8.49 19.98
C LYS A 53 -8.00 -7.83 20.82
N ILE A 54 -7.55 -8.50 21.88
CA ILE A 54 -6.45 -8.03 22.72
C ILE A 54 -5.18 -7.87 21.89
N PHE A 55 -4.84 -8.88 21.07
CA PHE A 55 -3.70 -8.82 20.18
C PHE A 55 -3.78 -7.62 19.21
N CYS A 56 -4.95 -7.37 18.61
CA CYS A 56 -5.15 -6.23 17.72
C CYS A 56 -4.99 -4.89 18.46
N ILE A 57 -5.58 -4.74 19.65
CA ILE A 57 -5.49 -3.51 20.46
C ILE A 57 -4.03 -3.22 20.84
N ILE A 58 -3.28 -4.24 21.25
CA ILE A 58 -1.88 -4.07 21.64
C ILE A 58 -1.00 -3.76 20.43
N SER A 59 -1.25 -4.41 19.28
CA SER A 59 -0.36 -4.31 18.12
C SER A 59 -0.59 -3.05 17.28
N ILE A 60 -1.84 -2.57 17.18
CA ILE A 60 -2.19 -1.46 16.27
C ILE A 60 -1.38 -0.17 16.51
N PRO A 61 -1.07 0.26 17.76
CA PRO A 61 -0.27 1.47 17.98
C PRO A 61 1.17 1.29 17.49
N PHE A 62 1.74 0.09 17.58
CA PHE A 62 3.08 -0.18 17.05
C PHE A 62 3.11 -0.14 15.53
N VAL A 63 2.09 -0.71 14.87
CA VAL A 63 1.94 -0.64 13.41
C VAL A 63 1.79 0.82 12.95
N LEU A 64 0.92 1.60 13.61
CA LEU A 64 0.74 3.02 13.30
C LEU A 64 2.00 3.84 13.56
N ASN A 65 2.68 3.59 14.68
CA ASN A 65 3.94 4.25 15.01
C ASN A 65 4.98 3.96 13.93
N ALA A 66 5.17 2.70 13.54
CA ALA A 66 6.08 2.35 12.46
C ALA A 66 5.72 3.06 11.15
N LEU A 67 4.44 3.10 10.76
CA LEU A 67 4.00 3.85 9.57
C LEU A 67 4.35 5.35 9.63
N ILE A 68 4.26 5.97 10.79
CA ILE A 68 4.61 7.38 11.03
C ILE A 68 6.13 7.57 10.95
N LEU A 69 6.91 6.67 11.57
CA LEU A 69 8.37 6.71 11.55
C LEU A 69 8.92 6.63 10.13
N GLU A 70 8.33 5.77 9.30
CA GLU A 70 8.77 5.61 7.92
C GLU A 70 8.45 6.83 7.03
N ASN A 71 7.47 7.63 7.46
CA ASN A 71 7.13 8.94 6.88
C ASN A 71 7.01 8.90 5.35
N SER A 72 6.28 7.90 4.85
CA SER A 72 6.15 7.67 3.42
C SER A 72 4.81 8.15 2.87
N ARG A 73 4.85 9.09 1.93
CA ARG A 73 3.67 9.77 1.37
C ARG A 73 2.70 8.81 0.68
N GLY A 74 3.22 7.89 -0.14
CA GLY A 74 2.39 6.89 -0.82
C GLY A 74 1.65 6.00 0.17
N THR A 75 2.27 5.70 1.30
CA THR A 75 1.68 4.91 2.38
C THR A 75 0.61 5.69 3.14
N ILE A 76 0.83 6.98 3.44
CA ILE A 76 -0.17 7.83 4.09
C ILE A 76 -1.40 7.99 3.18
N LEU A 77 -1.20 8.25 1.89
CA LEU A 77 -2.30 8.37 0.94
C LEU A 77 -3.05 7.04 0.76
N GLY A 78 -2.32 5.92 0.72
CA GLY A 78 -2.92 4.59 0.73
C GLY A 78 -3.75 4.34 1.99
N LEU A 79 -3.24 4.67 3.17
CA LEU A 79 -3.97 4.57 4.44
C LEU A 79 -5.25 5.43 4.45
N PHE A 80 -5.14 6.68 3.99
CA PHE A 80 -6.27 7.59 3.85
C PHE A 80 -7.32 7.05 2.89
N SER A 81 -6.92 6.53 1.72
CA SER A 81 -7.84 5.95 0.73
C SER A 81 -8.62 4.77 1.32
N MET A 82 -7.96 3.92 2.12
CA MET A 82 -8.62 2.82 2.83
C MET A 82 -9.61 3.33 3.87
N ALA A 83 -9.21 4.31 4.69
CA ALA A 83 -10.06 4.90 5.73
C ALA A 83 -11.32 5.55 5.15
N VAL A 84 -11.19 6.25 4.02
CA VAL A 84 -12.32 6.86 3.30
C VAL A 84 -13.22 5.80 2.67
N LEU A 85 -12.65 4.76 2.04
CA LEU A 85 -13.43 3.75 1.34
C LEU A 85 -14.17 2.78 2.29
N ALA A 86 -13.60 2.47 3.46
CA ALA A 86 -14.11 1.42 4.35
C ALA A 86 -15.58 1.63 4.79
N PRO A 87 -16.04 2.84 5.20
CA PRO A 87 -17.43 3.08 5.58
C PRO A 87 -18.46 2.85 4.47
N PHE A 88 -18.06 2.93 3.20
CA PHE A 88 -18.94 2.66 2.06
C PHE A 88 -19.05 1.16 1.78
N LEU A 89 -18.05 0.37 2.18
CA LEU A 89 -17.98 -1.06 1.93
C LEU A 89 -18.65 -1.90 3.04
N VAL A 90 -18.70 -1.39 4.26
CA VAL A 90 -19.32 -2.04 5.44
C VAL A 90 -20.69 -1.42 5.71
N LYS A 91 -21.68 -2.25 6.04
CA LYS A 91 -23.08 -1.82 6.28
C LYS A 91 -23.56 -2.19 7.69
N GLY A 92 -24.68 -1.61 8.11
CA GLY A 92 -25.37 -1.95 9.36
C GLY A 92 -24.57 -1.61 10.63
N LYS A 93 -24.78 -2.38 11.71
CA LYS A 93 -24.14 -2.19 13.02
C LYS A 93 -22.60 -2.24 12.94
N LEU A 94 -22.06 -3.02 12.01
CA LEU A 94 -20.62 -3.13 11.79
C LEU A 94 -20.02 -1.84 11.22
N ARG A 95 -20.77 -1.07 10.42
CA ARG A 95 -20.32 0.23 9.91
C ARG A 95 -20.11 1.22 11.05
N PHE A 96 -21.02 1.24 12.03
CA PHE A 96 -20.88 2.11 13.20
C PHE A 96 -19.63 1.76 14.02
N ARG A 97 -19.40 0.46 14.28
CA ARG A 97 -18.17 -0.01 14.96
C ARG A 97 -16.90 0.36 14.20
N LEU A 98 -16.92 0.22 12.87
CA LEU A 98 -15.81 0.62 12.00
C LEU A 98 -15.54 2.13 12.11
N ILE A 99 -16.56 2.98 12.03
CA ILE A 99 -16.40 4.44 12.13
C ILE A 99 -15.80 4.82 13.48
N ILE A 100 -16.29 4.23 14.57
CA ILE A 100 -15.70 4.42 15.91
C ILE A 100 -14.22 4.02 15.89
N GLY A 101 -13.89 2.84 15.34
CA GLY A 101 -12.51 2.38 15.22
C GLY A 101 -11.63 3.32 14.41
N LEU A 102 -12.14 3.89 13.31
CA LEU A 102 -11.44 4.89 12.51
C LEU A 102 -11.19 6.18 13.28
N ILE A 103 -12.17 6.66 14.06
CA ILE A 103 -12.02 7.85 14.92
C ILE A 103 -10.92 7.61 15.96
N PHE A 104 -10.97 6.49 16.69
CA PHE A 104 -9.93 6.15 17.66
C PHE A 104 -8.56 5.95 17.01
N GLY A 105 -8.50 5.30 15.85
CA GLY A 105 -7.27 5.15 15.08
C GLY A 105 -6.69 6.49 14.65
N ALA A 106 -7.54 7.43 14.20
CA ALA A 106 -7.13 8.78 13.86
C ALA A 106 -6.62 9.55 15.08
N LEU A 107 -7.27 9.44 16.24
CA LEU A 107 -6.79 10.07 17.48
C LEU A 107 -5.42 9.54 17.90
N ILE A 108 -5.21 8.22 17.86
CA ILE A 108 -3.91 7.60 18.14
C ILE A 108 -2.87 8.08 17.13
N PHE A 109 -3.22 8.10 15.84
CA PHE A 109 -2.33 8.57 14.79
C PHE A 109 -1.88 10.01 15.04
N LEU A 110 -2.82 10.93 15.28
CA LEU A 110 -2.52 12.34 15.56
C LEU A 110 -1.65 12.49 16.81
N GLN A 111 -1.89 11.70 17.85
CA GLN A 111 -1.08 11.72 19.08
C GLN A 111 0.35 11.22 18.87
N LEU A 112 0.56 10.30 17.93
CA LEU A 112 1.89 9.75 17.63
C LEU A 112 2.68 10.62 16.63
N THR A 113 2.02 11.46 15.83
CA THR A 113 2.71 12.40 14.92
C THR A 113 3.39 13.54 15.66
N ASN A 114 4.49 14.07 15.11
CA ASN A 114 5.22 15.23 15.63
C ASN A 114 5.28 16.36 14.58
N GLN A 115 5.79 17.54 14.95
CA GLN A 115 5.89 18.69 14.06
C GLN A 115 6.70 18.38 12.78
N GLN A 116 7.82 17.66 12.92
CA GLN A 116 8.67 17.28 11.79
C GLN A 116 7.98 16.35 10.79
N PHE A 117 7.11 15.44 11.27
CA PHE A 117 6.25 14.65 10.41
C PHE A 117 5.37 15.55 9.55
N TRP A 118 4.70 16.53 10.17
CA TRP A 118 3.82 17.46 9.47
C TRP A 118 4.56 18.38 8.50
N GLU A 119 5.73 18.90 8.88
CA GLU A 119 6.59 19.70 8.00
C GLU A 119 6.98 18.93 6.72
N ARG A 120 7.31 17.64 6.85
CA ARG A 120 7.61 16.79 5.69
C ARG A 120 6.41 16.49 4.80
N GLN A 121 5.21 16.45 5.37
CA GLN A 121 3.99 16.29 4.60
C GLN A 121 3.57 17.62 3.94
N SER A 122 3.81 18.77 4.59
CA SER A 122 3.40 20.10 4.11
C SER A 122 4.27 20.68 3.01
N THR A 123 5.55 20.28 2.90
CA THR A 123 6.41 20.64 1.75
C THR A 123 5.83 20.19 0.40
N THR A 124 4.83 19.30 0.39
CA THR A 124 4.08 18.91 -0.82
C THR A 124 3.22 20.03 -1.41
N VAL A 125 2.83 21.03 -0.62
CA VAL A 125 1.95 22.12 -1.08
C VAL A 125 2.70 23.17 -1.91
N HIS A 126 4.01 23.31 -1.68
CA HIS A 126 4.90 24.19 -2.42
C HIS A 126 5.74 23.36 -3.39
N TYR A 127 5.16 23.03 -4.55
CA TYR A 127 5.75 22.17 -5.57
C TYR A 127 7.15 22.62 -6.03
N GLU A 128 7.41 23.94 -6.04
CA GLU A 128 8.67 24.55 -6.45
C GLU A 128 9.81 24.36 -5.42
N GLU A 129 9.50 23.95 -4.18
CA GLU A 129 10.48 23.76 -3.10
C GLU A 129 10.76 22.26 -2.80
N ASP A 130 10.01 21.33 -3.42
CA ASP A 130 10.13 19.89 -3.16
C ASP A 130 10.97 19.18 -4.22
N SER A 131 12.27 19.10 -3.94
CA SER A 131 13.25 18.35 -4.73
C SER A 131 12.87 16.87 -4.99
N GLY A 132 11.93 16.29 -4.24
CA GLY A 132 11.45 14.93 -4.43
C GLY A 132 10.23 14.80 -5.35
N ALA A 133 9.35 15.80 -5.38
CA ALA A 133 8.16 15.78 -6.25
C ALA A 133 8.54 16.10 -7.70
N GLU A 134 9.29 17.18 -7.92
CA GLU A 134 9.78 17.60 -9.23
C GLU A 134 10.59 16.48 -9.91
N THR A 135 11.51 15.86 -9.14
CA THR A 135 12.29 14.70 -9.61
C THR A 135 11.40 13.56 -10.12
N ARG A 136 10.28 13.25 -9.44
CA ARG A 136 9.38 12.19 -9.91
C ARG A 136 8.69 12.55 -11.21
N PHE A 137 8.27 13.80 -11.39
CA PHE A 137 7.64 14.22 -12.65
C PHE A 137 8.61 14.13 -13.83
N LEU A 138 9.86 14.57 -13.65
CA LEU A 138 10.92 14.38 -14.65
C LEU A 138 11.16 12.90 -14.97
N LEU A 139 11.23 12.05 -13.94
CA LEU A 139 11.37 10.60 -14.13
C LEU A 139 10.18 9.98 -14.86
N TRP A 140 8.96 10.44 -14.58
CA TRP A 140 7.74 9.92 -15.22
C TRP A 140 7.64 10.36 -16.67
N ASP A 141 8.00 11.61 -16.97
CA ASP A 141 8.10 12.11 -18.35
C ASP A 141 9.15 11.31 -19.13
N GLY A 142 10.36 11.16 -18.58
CA GLY A 142 11.40 10.33 -19.19
C GLY A 142 10.97 8.89 -19.43
N ALA A 143 10.31 8.27 -18.45
CA ALA A 143 9.78 6.91 -18.56
C ALA A 143 8.71 6.81 -19.67
N TYR A 144 7.87 7.83 -19.80
CA TYR A 144 6.88 7.89 -20.88
C TYR A 144 7.54 8.02 -22.25
N ARG A 145 8.53 8.91 -22.41
CA ARG A 145 9.30 9.06 -23.66
C ARG A 145 10.00 7.76 -24.04
N PHE A 146 10.67 7.11 -23.09
CA PHE A 146 11.29 5.79 -23.32
C PHE A 146 10.27 4.77 -23.82
N LEU A 147 9.08 4.73 -23.22
CA LEU A 147 8.02 3.81 -23.63
C LEU A 147 7.48 4.10 -25.03
N GLN A 148 7.53 5.35 -25.50
CA GLN A 148 7.17 5.70 -26.87
C GLN A 148 8.18 5.14 -27.89
N ASP A 149 9.46 5.18 -27.56
CA ASP A 149 10.53 4.63 -28.40
C ASP A 149 10.59 3.09 -28.33
N HIS A 150 10.27 2.52 -27.17
CA HIS A 150 10.36 1.09 -26.88
C HIS A 150 9.01 0.54 -26.36
N PRO A 151 7.98 0.42 -27.22
CA PRO A 151 6.62 0.02 -26.80
C PRO A 151 6.52 -1.40 -26.24
N PHE A 152 7.52 -2.26 -26.52
CA PHE A 152 7.64 -3.62 -25.98
C PHE A 152 8.51 -3.71 -24.71
N GLY A 153 9.00 -2.57 -24.21
CA GLY A 153 9.88 -2.48 -23.05
C GLY A 153 11.35 -2.72 -23.39
N GLY A 154 12.22 -2.42 -22.42
CA GLY A 154 13.66 -2.62 -22.54
C GLY A 154 14.21 -3.87 -21.82
N GLY A 155 13.36 -4.63 -21.12
CA GLY A 155 13.75 -5.72 -20.22
C GLY A 155 13.78 -5.29 -18.74
N GLY A 156 14.07 -6.24 -17.85
CA GLY A 156 14.11 -5.95 -16.40
C GLY A 156 15.11 -4.85 -16.05
N ASP A 157 14.67 -3.89 -15.23
CA ASP A 157 15.42 -2.70 -14.81
C ASP A 157 15.83 -1.77 -15.97
N ALA A 158 15.11 -1.81 -17.11
CA ALA A 158 15.44 -1.03 -18.31
C ALA A 158 15.59 0.47 -18.00
N PHE A 159 14.63 1.06 -17.28
CA PHE A 159 14.66 2.49 -17.01
C PHE A 159 15.85 2.91 -16.15
N VAL A 160 16.28 2.07 -15.21
CA VAL A 160 17.46 2.34 -14.36
C VAL A 160 18.72 2.47 -15.21
N ILE A 161 18.82 1.68 -16.29
CA ILE A 161 19.96 1.68 -17.20
C ILE A 161 19.95 2.92 -18.11
N VAL A 162 18.79 3.29 -18.64
CA VAL A 162 18.66 4.37 -19.65
C VAL A 162 18.29 5.74 -19.06
N ALA A 163 18.14 5.86 -17.73
CA ALA A 163 17.70 7.09 -17.07
C ALA A 163 18.57 8.31 -17.42
N ASP A 164 19.88 8.15 -17.64
CA ASP A 164 20.79 9.25 -18.00
C ASP A 164 20.49 9.84 -19.39
N GLU A 165 19.96 9.03 -20.32
CA GLU A 165 19.58 9.45 -21.67
C GLU A 165 18.20 10.10 -21.68
N TYR A 166 17.28 9.51 -20.91
CA TYR A 166 15.87 9.94 -20.89
C TYR A 166 15.54 10.98 -19.82
N VAL A 167 16.45 11.29 -18.90
CA VAL A 167 16.29 12.37 -17.90
C VAL A 167 17.67 13.00 -17.59
N PRO A 168 18.31 13.65 -18.58
CA PRO A 168 19.65 14.21 -18.42
C PRO A 168 19.74 15.29 -17.33
N GLU A 169 18.62 15.96 -17.02
CA GLU A 169 18.52 16.99 -15.98
C GLU A 169 18.82 16.45 -14.58
N LEU A 170 18.62 15.14 -14.36
CA LEU A 170 18.86 14.49 -13.08
C LEU A 170 20.21 13.78 -13.01
N ARG A 171 21.04 13.86 -14.06
CA ARG A 171 22.30 13.11 -14.16
C ARG A 171 23.25 13.35 -12.99
N GLU A 172 23.42 14.60 -12.56
CA GLU A 172 24.26 14.94 -11.40
C GLU A 172 23.71 14.29 -10.11
N LYS A 173 22.40 14.40 -9.89
CA LYS A 173 21.71 13.78 -8.76
C LYS A 173 21.82 12.25 -8.76
N PHE A 174 21.80 11.63 -9.93
CA PHE A 174 22.02 10.18 -10.09
C PHE A 174 23.44 9.76 -9.74
N MET A 175 24.46 10.59 -10.02
CA MET A 175 25.84 10.29 -9.61
C MET A 175 26.04 10.41 -8.10
N GLU A 176 25.38 11.39 -7.46
CA GLU A 176 25.47 11.59 -6.02
C GLU A 176 24.72 10.54 -5.20
N HIS A 177 23.50 10.16 -5.63
CA HIS A 177 22.59 9.34 -4.82
C HIS A 177 22.34 7.94 -5.39
N GLY A 178 22.75 7.65 -6.63
CA GLY A 178 22.61 6.34 -7.28
C GLY A 178 21.18 5.91 -7.62
N ASN A 179 20.15 6.63 -7.19
CA ASN A 179 18.76 6.23 -7.36
C ASN A 179 18.18 6.74 -8.70
N ARG A 180 17.94 5.80 -9.61
CA ARG A 180 17.41 6.03 -10.96
C ARG A 180 16.02 5.42 -11.18
N THR A 181 15.33 5.04 -10.10
CA THR A 181 14.06 4.32 -10.21
C THR A 181 12.90 5.26 -10.55
N VAL A 182 11.92 4.79 -11.33
CA VAL A 182 10.76 5.61 -11.75
C VAL A 182 9.87 6.03 -10.57
N HIS A 183 9.95 5.33 -9.44
CA HIS A 183 9.08 5.52 -8.28
C HIS A 183 7.58 5.47 -8.61
N ASN A 184 7.20 4.67 -9.61
CA ASN A 184 5.82 4.43 -10.00
C ASN A 184 5.75 3.03 -10.61
N THR A 185 5.01 2.13 -9.98
CA THR A 185 4.99 0.70 -10.33
C THR A 185 4.45 0.49 -11.74
N TYR A 186 3.47 1.29 -12.16
CA TYR A 186 2.85 1.16 -13.47
C TYR A 186 3.82 1.56 -14.58
N LEU A 187 4.47 2.72 -14.43
CA LEU A 187 5.48 3.17 -15.39
C LEU A 187 6.73 2.27 -15.36
N ASN A 188 7.15 1.80 -14.19
CA ASN A 188 8.26 0.86 -14.07
C ASN A 188 7.95 -0.47 -14.78
N THR A 189 6.72 -0.98 -14.62
CA THR A 189 6.29 -2.20 -15.32
C THR A 189 6.24 -1.99 -16.83
N ALA A 190 5.77 -0.82 -17.26
CA ALA A 190 5.67 -0.48 -18.68
C ALA A 190 7.05 -0.27 -19.32
N THR A 191 7.98 0.39 -18.64
CA THR A 191 9.35 0.59 -19.16
C THR A 191 10.11 -0.73 -19.23
N ASP A 192 9.95 -1.62 -18.25
CA ASP A 192 10.62 -2.93 -18.28
C ASP A 192 10.02 -3.86 -19.34
N TRP A 193 8.69 -3.98 -19.39
CA TRP A 193 8.01 -5.05 -20.13
C TRP A 193 7.02 -4.55 -21.20
N GLY A 194 7.04 -3.26 -21.49
CA GLY A 194 6.20 -2.61 -22.49
C GLY A 194 4.73 -2.52 -22.08
N PHE A 195 3.91 -2.08 -23.04
CA PHE A 195 2.46 -2.06 -22.89
C PHE A 195 1.89 -3.47 -22.65
N LEU A 196 2.54 -4.51 -23.20
CA LEU A 196 2.12 -5.89 -23.02
C LEU A 196 2.32 -6.38 -21.57
N GLY A 197 3.47 -6.08 -20.96
CA GLY A 197 3.71 -6.38 -19.56
C GLY A 197 2.75 -5.65 -18.63
N LEU A 198 2.53 -4.35 -18.88
CA LEU A 198 1.54 -3.56 -18.14
C LEU A 198 0.12 -4.15 -18.27
N PHE A 199 -0.27 -4.59 -19.47
CA PHE A 199 -1.56 -5.25 -19.70
C PHE A 199 -1.73 -6.50 -18.83
N PHE A 200 -0.73 -7.39 -18.78
CA PHE A 200 -0.80 -8.59 -17.94
C PHE A 200 -0.79 -8.26 -16.44
N PHE A 201 0.01 -7.28 -16.02
CA PHE A 201 0.05 -6.83 -14.63
C PHE A 201 -1.32 -6.28 -14.16
N LEU A 202 -1.92 -5.38 -14.95
CA LEU A 202 -3.26 -4.86 -14.67
C LEU A 202 -4.32 -5.95 -14.77
N GLY A 203 -4.21 -6.86 -15.75
CA GLY A 203 -5.09 -8.00 -15.91
C GLY A 203 -5.10 -8.92 -14.68
N PHE A 204 -3.92 -9.18 -14.10
CA PHE A 204 -3.77 -9.93 -12.85
C PHE A 204 -4.48 -9.24 -11.69
N ILE A 205 -4.26 -7.93 -11.48
CA ILE A 205 -4.91 -7.14 -10.44
C ILE A 205 -6.44 -7.15 -10.61
N ILE A 206 -6.91 -6.91 -11.83
CA ILE A 206 -8.33 -6.89 -12.17
C ILE A 206 -8.96 -8.25 -11.89
N HIS A 207 -8.30 -9.34 -12.29
CA HIS A 207 -8.77 -10.69 -12.04
C HIS A 207 -8.93 -10.96 -10.53
N THR A 208 -7.94 -10.62 -9.71
CA THR A 208 -8.04 -10.73 -8.24
C THR A 208 -9.21 -9.91 -7.70
N LEU A 209 -9.41 -8.68 -8.17
CA LEU A 209 -10.57 -7.85 -7.79
C LEU A 209 -11.90 -8.50 -8.20
N THR A 210 -11.97 -9.19 -9.33
CA THR A 210 -13.19 -9.92 -9.71
C THR A 210 -13.50 -11.08 -8.76
N ILE A 211 -12.49 -11.79 -8.28
CA ILE A 211 -12.66 -12.85 -7.28
C ILE A 211 -13.21 -12.27 -5.98
N VAL A 212 -12.60 -11.19 -5.46
CA VAL A 212 -13.05 -10.52 -4.23
C VAL A 212 -14.49 -10.01 -4.37
N ARG A 213 -14.86 -9.42 -5.52
CA ARG A 213 -16.23 -9.00 -5.82
C ARG A 213 -17.22 -10.17 -5.84
N ARG A 214 -16.84 -11.31 -6.42
CA ARG A 214 -17.66 -12.53 -6.41
C ARG A 214 -17.87 -13.05 -5.00
N VAL A 215 -16.82 -13.06 -4.16
CA VAL A 215 -16.93 -13.43 -2.75
C VAL A 215 -17.94 -12.55 -2.03
N LYS A 216 -17.81 -11.23 -2.16
CA LYS A 216 -18.73 -10.28 -1.53
C LYS A 216 -20.18 -10.44 -2.01
N LYS A 217 -20.38 -10.70 -3.31
CA LYS A 217 -21.72 -10.92 -3.89
C LYS A 217 -22.38 -12.18 -3.34
N ASP A 218 -21.65 -13.29 -3.35
CA ASP A 218 -22.18 -14.60 -2.94
C ASP A 218 -22.24 -14.78 -1.41
N ALA A 219 -21.58 -13.92 -0.63
CA ALA A 219 -21.63 -13.95 0.84
C ALA A 219 -23.08 -13.90 1.38
N LYS A 220 -23.98 -13.19 0.68
CA LYS A 220 -25.40 -13.04 1.07
C LYS A 220 -26.18 -14.36 1.04
N LYS A 221 -25.64 -15.39 0.39
CA LYS A 221 -26.27 -16.72 0.27
C LYS A 221 -25.89 -17.66 1.40
N LEU A 222 -25.00 -17.24 2.30
CA LEU A 222 -24.47 -18.07 3.37
C LEU A 222 -24.88 -17.53 4.75
N PRO A 223 -25.07 -18.42 5.75
CA PRO A 223 -25.36 -18.02 7.12
C PRO A 223 -24.21 -17.20 7.73
N ASP A 224 -22.95 -17.53 7.39
CA ASP A 224 -21.74 -16.82 7.83
C ASP A 224 -21.46 -15.56 6.99
N PHE A 225 -22.50 -14.79 6.64
CA PHE A 225 -22.41 -13.60 5.78
C PHE A 225 -21.28 -12.65 6.22
N ASP A 226 -21.24 -12.31 7.52
CA ASP A 226 -20.30 -11.33 8.05
C ASP A 226 -18.84 -11.76 7.89
N PHE A 227 -18.55 -13.06 8.02
CA PHE A 227 -17.19 -13.59 7.81
C PHE A 227 -16.73 -13.36 6.37
N TYR A 228 -17.46 -13.86 5.38
CA TYR A 228 -17.07 -13.74 3.97
C TYR A 228 -17.09 -12.27 3.51
N ASN A 229 -18.08 -11.50 3.93
CA ASN A 229 -18.21 -10.10 3.55
C ASN A 229 -17.05 -9.26 4.14
N LEU A 230 -16.73 -9.40 5.42
CA LEU A 230 -15.65 -8.62 6.04
C LEU A 230 -14.28 -9.04 5.52
N GLN A 231 -14.00 -10.33 5.33
CA GLN A 231 -12.73 -10.78 4.74
C GLN A 231 -12.53 -10.25 3.31
N ALA A 232 -13.59 -10.27 2.48
CA ALA A 232 -13.56 -9.67 1.15
C ALA A 232 -13.36 -8.15 1.20
N VAL A 233 -13.96 -7.46 2.18
CA VAL A 233 -13.74 -6.01 2.40
C VAL A 233 -12.30 -5.73 2.84
N GLY A 234 -11.73 -6.53 3.74
CA GLY A 234 -10.34 -6.41 4.17
C GLY A 234 -9.38 -6.52 2.99
N LEU A 235 -9.55 -7.54 2.14
CA LEU A 235 -8.78 -7.71 0.91
C LEU A 235 -8.93 -6.52 -0.04
N LEU A 236 -10.17 -6.07 -0.29
CA LEU A 236 -10.43 -4.94 -1.18
C LEU A 236 -9.76 -3.65 -0.69
N LEU A 237 -9.81 -3.39 0.62
CA LEU A 237 -9.15 -2.23 1.23
C LEU A 237 -7.63 -2.34 1.12
N ALA A 238 -7.05 -3.49 1.47
CA ALA A 238 -5.61 -3.71 1.38
C ALA A 238 -5.08 -3.52 -0.05
N MET A 239 -5.79 -4.08 -1.03
CA MET A 239 -5.49 -3.87 -2.45
C MET A 239 -5.62 -2.40 -2.83
N THR A 240 -6.67 -1.70 -2.38
CA THR A 240 -6.86 -0.26 -2.69
C THR A 240 -5.71 0.57 -2.17
N GLY A 241 -5.34 0.40 -0.89
CA GLY A 241 -4.22 1.11 -0.29
C GLY A 241 -2.92 0.84 -1.05
N ALA A 242 -2.66 -0.41 -1.40
CA ALA A 242 -1.48 -0.79 -2.18
C ALA A 242 -1.48 -0.18 -3.60
N LEU A 243 -2.58 -0.23 -4.34
CA LEU A 243 -2.69 0.36 -5.70
C LEU A 243 -2.47 1.86 -5.69
N VAL A 244 -2.98 2.56 -4.68
CA VAL A 244 -2.77 4.00 -4.49
C VAL A 244 -1.30 4.28 -4.17
N ALA A 245 -0.71 3.50 -3.26
CA ALA A 245 0.68 3.67 -2.87
C ALA A 245 1.66 3.35 -4.02
N TYR A 246 1.30 2.44 -4.92
CA TYR A 246 2.08 2.05 -6.10
C TYR A 246 2.29 3.16 -7.13
N VAL A 247 1.51 4.24 -7.06
CA VAL A 247 1.80 5.46 -7.83
C VAL A 247 3.12 6.10 -7.39
N PHE A 248 3.54 5.90 -6.14
CA PHE A 248 4.71 6.54 -5.53
C PHE A 248 5.89 5.59 -5.28
N TYR A 249 5.75 4.31 -5.64
CA TYR A 249 6.78 3.29 -5.46
C TYR A 249 6.95 2.46 -6.72
N SER A 250 8.17 1.97 -6.99
CA SER A 250 8.41 0.90 -7.97
C SER A 250 8.38 -0.47 -7.28
N ARG A 251 7.26 -1.20 -7.39
CA ARG A 251 6.97 -2.42 -6.62
C ARG A 251 6.45 -3.58 -7.47
N GLN A 252 6.83 -3.65 -8.74
CA GLN A 252 6.34 -4.69 -9.66
C GLN A 252 6.63 -6.12 -9.17
N TYR A 253 7.78 -6.31 -8.50
CA TYR A 253 8.20 -7.60 -7.94
C TYR A 253 7.82 -7.78 -6.47
N ALA A 254 7.05 -6.86 -5.89
CA ALA A 254 6.65 -6.98 -4.50
C ALA A 254 5.64 -8.11 -4.30
N GLU A 255 5.83 -8.90 -3.24
CA GLU A 255 5.02 -10.11 -2.98
C GLU A 255 3.59 -9.81 -2.52
N ASN A 256 3.29 -8.58 -2.08
CA ASN A 256 2.00 -8.25 -1.45
C ASN A 256 0.80 -8.52 -2.38
N PHE A 257 0.88 -8.22 -3.68
CA PHE A 257 -0.25 -8.53 -4.59
C PHE A 257 -0.41 -10.03 -4.86
N TYR A 258 0.69 -10.78 -4.88
CA TYR A 258 0.63 -12.24 -4.98
C TYR A 258 -0.04 -12.83 -3.74
N TRP A 259 0.26 -12.32 -2.55
CA TRP A 259 -0.43 -12.69 -1.30
C TRP A 259 -1.91 -12.32 -1.32
N PHE A 260 -2.28 -11.12 -1.77
CA PHE A 260 -3.70 -10.74 -1.89
C PHE A 260 -4.46 -11.67 -2.84
N SER A 261 -3.83 -12.03 -3.95
CA SER A 261 -4.42 -12.97 -4.92
C SER A 261 -4.59 -14.36 -4.32
N ALA A 262 -3.56 -14.88 -3.65
CA ALA A 262 -3.62 -16.16 -2.95
C ALA A 262 -4.75 -16.18 -1.89
N PHE A 263 -4.86 -15.13 -1.07
CA PHE A 263 -5.92 -15.00 -0.07
C PHE A 263 -7.30 -14.88 -0.71
N ALA A 264 -7.45 -14.15 -1.81
CA ALA A 264 -8.73 -14.05 -2.53
C ALA A 264 -9.17 -15.41 -3.10
N VAL A 265 -8.24 -16.16 -3.70
CA VAL A 265 -8.50 -17.51 -4.22
C VAL A 265 -8.86 -18.48 -3.09
N ALA A 266 -8.09 -18.48 -1.99
CA ALA A 266 -8.35 -19.32 -0.83
C ALA A 266 -9.73 -19.03 -0.22
N LEU A 267 -10.06 -17.75 0.01
CA LEU A 267 -11.36 -17.33 0.52
C LEU A 267 -12.50 -17.75 -0.42
N ARG A 268 -12.31 -17.61 -1.73
CA ARG A 268 -13.29 -18.05 -2.73
C ARG A 268 -13.50 -19.56 -2.70
N ASN A 269 -12.44 -20.35 -2.58
CA ASN A 269 -12.54 -21.81 -2.51
C ASN A 269 -13.28 -22.27 -1.25
N ILE A 270 -12.98 -21.67 -0.09
CA ILE A 270 -13.70 -21.93 1.17
C ILE A 270 -15.19 -21.61 0.99
N GLN A 271 -15.52 -20.46 0.39
CA GLN A 271 -16.89 -20.05 0.14
C GLN A 271 -17.64 -20.99 -0.81
N LEU A 272 -17.00 -21.43 -1.90
CA LEU A 272 -17.60 -22.37 -2.85
C LEU A 272 -17.93 -23.70 -2.19
N ASN A 273 -17.07 -24.19 -1.28
CA ASN A 273 -17.35 -25.40 -0.51
C ASN A 273 -18.52 -25.21 0.46
N ALA A 274 -18.64 -24.03 1.08
CA ALA A 274 -19.80 -23.71 1.92
C ALA A 274 -21.10 -23.66 1.11
N LEU A 275 -21.10 -23.00 -0.06
CA LEU A 275 -22.26 -22.92 -0.95
C LEU A 275 -22.75 -24.30 -1.40
N LYS A 276 -21.83 -25.22 -1.72
CA LYS A 276 -22.18 -26.61 -2.08
C LYS A 276 -22.85 -27.38 -0.95
N LYS A 277 -22.55 -27.05 0.31
CA LYS A 277 -23.18 -27.70 1.48
C LYS A 277 -24.55 -27.13 1.82
N THR A 278 -24.88 -25.94 1.30
CA THR A 278 -26.15 -25.24 1.55
C THR A 278 -27.15 -25.37 0.40
N ALA A 279 -26.68 -25.81 -0.78
CA ALA A 279 -27.51 -26.18 -1.93
C ALA A 279 -28.08 -27.60 -1.77
#